data_AF-A0A916CN21-F1
#
_entry.id   AF-A0A916CN21-F1
#
_cell.length_a   1.000
_cell.length_b   1.000
_cell.length_c   1.000
_cell.angle_alpha   90.00
_cell.angle_beta   90.00
_cell.angle_gamma   90.00
#
_symmetry.space_group_name_H-M   'P 1'
#
loop_
_entity.id
_entity.type
_entity.pdbx_description
1 polymer ?
#
loop_
_entity_poly.entity_id
_entity_poly.type
_entity_poly.pdbx_seq_one_letter_code
_entity_poly.pdbx_strand_id
1 'polypeptide(L)' 'MSATPTASHQCECPECAGSVNFARAPLNGEVVRCGDCGVELEVTNTAPITVTLAPEVEEDWGE' A
#
# COMPACT_ATOMS: atom_id res chain seq x y z
N MET A 1 -10.65 -29.64 1.95
CA MET A 1 -10.83 -28.47 1.07
C MET A 1 -9.75 -27.50 1.47
N SER A 2 -8.87 -27.19 0.53
CA SER A 2 -7.50 -26.69 0.74
C SER A 2 -7.46 -25.41 1.57
N ALA A 3 -6.62 -25.40 2.61
CA ALA A 3 -6.20 -24.18 3.29
C ALA A 3 -5.45 -23.32 2.27
N THR A 4 -6.10 -22.28 1.78
CA THR A 4 -5.45 -21.23 1.00
C THR A 4 -4.31 -20.68 1.85
N PRO A 5 -3.05 -20.64 1.37
CA PRO A 5 -2.00 -19.96 2.10
C PRO A 5 -2.47 -18.52 2.28
N THR A 6 -2.70 -18.11 3.53
CA THR A 6 -2.87 -16.72 3.91
C THR A 6 -1.57 -16.02 3.53
N ALA A 7 -1.48 -15.57 2.29
CA ALA A 7 -0.39 -14.75 1.84
C ALA A 7 -0.53 -13.45 2.63
N SER A 8 0.31 -13.30 3.65
CA SER A 8 0.42 -12.09 4.45
C SER A 8 0.96 -10.99 3.56
N HIS A 9 0.07 -10.34 2.82
CA HIS A 9 0.41 -9.18 2.00
C HIS A 9 0.67 -8.02 2.97
N GLN A 10 1.93 -7.82 3.34
CA GLN A 10 2.34 -6.74 4.23
C GLN A 10 3.61 -6.06 3.72
N CYS A 11 3.76 -4.78 4.03
CA CYS A 11 4.98 -4.02 3.76
C CYS A 11 5.27 -3.04 4.90
N GLU A 12 6.46 -2.46 4.89
CA GLU A 12 6.86 -1.42 5.84
C GLU A 12 6.51 -0.04 5.28
N CYS A 13 5.96 0.82 6.13
CA CYS A 13 5.69 2.21 5.77
C CYS A 13 7.01 3.01 5.73
N PRO A 14 7.34 3.69 4.62
CA PRO A 14 8.58 4.46 4.51
C PRO A 14 8.66 5.67 5.45
N GLU A 15 7.52 6.16 5.96
CA GLU A 15 7.45 7.36 6.81
C GLU A 15 7.64 7.06 8.30
N CYS A 16 7.03 5.98 8.79
CA CYS A 16 7.00 5.67 10.22
C CYS A 16 7.60 4.31 10.57
N ALA A 17 8.07 3.55 9.57
CA ALA A 17 8.47 2.15 9.70
C ALA A 17 7.37 1.23 10.29
N GLY A 18 6.10 1.65 10.19
CA GLY A 18 4.93 0.89 10.63
C GLY A 18 4.62 -0.28 9.70
N SER A 19 3.88 -1.28 10.20
CA SER A 19 3.49 -2.46 9.41
C SER A 19 2.16 -2.23 8.69
N VAL A 20 2.21 -2.09 7.37
CA VAL A 20 1.01 -1.95 6.52
C VAL A 20 0.54 -3.34 6.11
N ASN A 21 -0.70 -3.67 6.45
CA ASN A 21 -1.31 -4.97 6.17
C ASN A 21 -2.41 -4.83 5.10
N PHE A 22 -2.42 -5.72 4.12
CA PHE A 22 -3.41 -5.76 3.06
C PHE A 22 -4.26 -7.03 3.18
N ALA A 23 -5.59 -6.87 3.06
CA ALA A 23 -6.53 -7.99 3.10
C ALA A 23 -6.44 -8.92 1.87
N ARG A 24 -5.89 -8.39 0.76
CA ARG A 24 -5.65 -9.09 -0.51
C ARG A 24 -4.32 -8.63 -1.10
N ALA A 25 -3.86 -9.28 -2.17
CA ALA A 25 -2.73 -8.78 -2.94
C ALA A 25 -3.06 -7.36 -3.45
N PRO A 26 -2.28 -6.34 -3.07
CA PRO A 26 -2.51 -5.00 -3.59
C PRO A 26 -2.20 -4.94 -5.08
N LEU A 27 -2.75 -3.93 -5.74
CA LEU A 27 -2.47 -3.63 -7.15
C LEU A 27 -1.47 -2.48 -7.26
N ASN A 28 -0.68 -2.46 -8.33
CA ASN A 28 0.15 -1.31 -8.64
C ASN A 28 -0.75 -0.07 -8.87
N GLY A 29 -0.39 1.05 -8.26
CA GLY A 29 -1.20 2.27 -8.20
C GLY A 29 -2.35 2.23 -7.19
N GLU A 30 -2.50 1.16 -6.40
CA GLU A 30 -3.48 1.14 -5.30
C GLU A 30 -3.01 2.07 -4.18
N VAL A 31 -3.87 3.02 -3.79
CA VAL A 31 -3.61 3.93 -2.66
C VAL A 31 -4.16 3.30 -1.38
N VAL A 32 -3.30 3.17 -0.38
CA VAL A 32 -3.61 2.64 0.95
C VAL A 32 -3.18 3.65 2.01
N ARG A 33 -3.91 3.70 3.13
CA ARG A 33 -3.56 4.57 4.25
C ARG A 33 -2.82 3.78 5.33
N CYS A 34 -1.72 4.32 5.83
CA CYS A 34 -1.03 3.73 6.97
C CYS A 34 -1.89 3.87 8.24
N GLY A 35 -2.13 2.77 8.96
CA GLY A 35 -2.88 2.80 10.22
C GLY A 35 -2.13 3.44 11.38
N ASP A 36 -0.79 3.46 11.34
CA ASP A 36 0.06 3.97 12.42
C ASP A 36 0.24 5.50 12.34
N CYS A 37 0.67 6.03 11.18
CA CYS A 37 0.91 7.47 11.01
C CYS A 37 -0.19 8.19 10.23
N GLY A 38 -1.10 7.48 9.56
CA GLY A 38 -2.22 8.08 8.85
C GLY A 38 -1.88 8.71 7.49
N VAL A 39 -0.66 8.55 6.98
CA VAL A 39 -0.27 9.02 5.63
C VAL A 39 -0.87 8.13 4.55
N GLU A 40 -1.08 8.71 3.36
CA GLU A 40 -1.49 7.99 2.17
C GLU A 40 -0.27 7.47 1.43
N LEU A 41 -0.31 6.20 1.05
CA LEU A 41 0.77 5.47 0.42
C LEU A 41 0.27 4.86 -0.89
N GLU A 42 1.01 4.99 -1.95
CA GLU A 42 0.74 4.33 -3.22
C GLU A 42 1.59 3.08 -3.37
N VAL A 43 0.98 1.97 -3.81
CA VAL A 43 1.67 0.72 -4.09
C VAL A 43 2.39 0.81 -5.44
N THR A 44 3.72 0.86 -5.40
CA THR A 44 4.57 0.94 -6.60
C THR A 44 5.04 -0.43 -7.09
N ASN A 45 4.99 -1.46 -6.24
CA ASN A 45 5.32 -2.84 -6.62
C ASN A 45 4.50 -3.83 -5.78
N THR A 46 4.20 -5.00 -6.33
CA THR A 46 3.37 -6.03 -5.69
C THR A 46 4.12 -7.35 -5.47
N ALA A 47 5.33 -7.48 -6.02
CA ALA A 47 6.22 -8.64 -5.84
C ALA A 47 7.71 -8.25 -5.95
N PRO A 48 8.35 -7.77 -4.86
CA PRO A 48 7.83 -7.59 -3.50
C PRO A 48 6.89 -6.39 -3.37
N ILE A 49 6.05 -6.39 -2.32
CA ILE A 49 5.16 -5.25 -2.04
C ILE A 49 5.99 -4.06 -1.61
N THR A 50 5.96 -2.99 -2.39
CA THR A 50 6.63 -1.72 -2.11
C THR A 50 5.62 -0.60 -2.19
N VAL A 51 5.70 0.32 -1.24
CA VAL A 51 4.85 1.50 -1.17
C VAL A 51 5.70 2.76 -1.09
N THR A 52 5.19 3.86 -1.64
CA THR A 52 5.76 5.20 -1.53
C THR A 52 4.70 6.14 -1.00
N LEU A 53 5.08 7.33 -0.53
CA LEU A 53 4.10 8.40 -0.30
C LEU A 53 3.26 8.60 -1.56
N ALA A 54 1.94 8.57 -1.40
CA ALA A 54 1.07 8.94 -2.51
C ALA A 54 1.38 10.39 -2.89
N PRO A 55 1.48 10.72 -4.18
CA PRO A 55 1.68 12.10 -4.59
C PRO A 55 0.53 12.95 -4.05
N GLU A 56 0.86 14.13 -3.51
CA GLU A 56 -0.15 15.15 -3.29
C GLU A 56 -0.82 15.37 -4.63
N VAL A 57 -2.13 15.15 -4.70
CA VAL A 57 -2.92 15.41 -5.90
C VAL A 57 -2.57 16.83 -6.35
N GLU A 58 -1.76 16.98 -7.39
CA GLU A 58 -1.75 18.22 -8.16
C GLU A 58 -3.20 18.38 -8.59
N GLU A 59 -3.85 19.45 -8.12
CA GLU A 59 -5.25 19.79 -8.40
C GLU A 59 -5.44 20.18 -9.87
N ASP A 60 -5.01 19.29 -10.76
CA ASP A 60 -5.12 19.33 -12.20
C ASP A 60 -5.19 17.87 -12.68
N TRP A 61 -6.06 17.07 -12.04
CA TRP A 61 -6.67 15.92 -12.73
C TRP A 61 -7.46 16.53 -13.90
N GLY A 62 -6.73 16.78 -14.99
CA GLY A 62 -7.09 17.72 -16.04
C GLY A 62 -8.54 17.63 -16.52
N GLU A 63 -9.09 18.80 -16.81
CA GLU A 63 -10.37 19.00 -17.53
C GLU A 63 -10.57 18.06 -18.73
#